data_AF-A0A853HZ34-F1
#
_entry.id   AF-A0A853HZ34-F1
#
_cell.length_a   1.000
_cell.length_b   1.000
_cell.length_c   1.000
_cell.angle_alpha   90.00
_cell.angle_beta   90.00
_cell.angle_gamma   90.00
#
_symmetry.space_group_name_H-M   'P 1'
#
loop_
_entity.id
_entity.type
_entity.pdbx_description
1 polymer ?
#
loop_
_entity_poly.entity_id
_entity_poly.type
_entity_poly.pdbx_seq_one_letter_code
_entity_poly.pdbx_strand_id
1 'polypeptide(L)'
;MTFFINDVHALQQLQLMESQPLLMQADEKQWQAAYAQQMEEKLFHYDPTAADLLQPPANSAFVGDYYDFSQSPLWQMQRDYFIDQGPAAWQTKQVPHYITSNPTLAACYAEIIIHYLLDGLSQQLINVNSPIYMLELGAGSGRFAYYLLKQLEKKLPNYGLADLPLVLLISEFAPKNCEFLQQHPQLLPYLASGQVQVIQVDLAPKNTVKKATNNPFDNPALTQIVQASSNPLIAIANYVFDGLPQTLSYCHYGQFYQGEVAIESINGSAEKAVIQKHQKGKGLFKDLTLHYRWRLCDSLSCESLTNESLLAGGENLGIFPSTLVPSLEPSLLSIVQYYLKHLSSQPLLLPTSAMHCIQQLQQLARGQLLLLMADRGYSQLSQVRQQGLPRLAAHGCFSLPINFHGLAQWLEVIKAKSENSHDPETSWYFQQQHRDQGLVYQVLMINQPTSNDRLKDEVAARQFPATQHVVEQQLTGFNPDDFFMVKRSLHNRVEELTSEQMLSYCRLSKYDYIVLQQFLPVLLKQGVPINSRLDWLDCLQQTWSQYFIIGEQEEFAFTLGLLAIDLSGWGLAKTIYLHCLQWVLAWADQSNPKCTTNNLST
;
A
#
# COMPACT_ATOMS: atom_id res chain seq x y z
N MET A 1 -21.14 17.55 36.81
CA MET A 1 -22.31 16.73 37.18
C MET A 1 -23.65 17.44 37.01
N THR A 2 -23.72 18.77 36.86
CA THR A 2 -25.00 19.49 36.65
C THR A 2 -25.33 19.83 35.19
N PHE A 3 -24.49 19.43 34.23
CA PHE A 3 -24.66 19.76 32.79
C PHE A 3 -25.35 18.66 31.96
N PHE A 4 -25.68 17.51 32.54
CA PHE A 4 -26.14 16.32 31.79
C PHE A 4 -27.58 15.87 32.07
N ILE A 5 -28.38 16.59 32.87
CA ILE A 5 -29.67 16.05 33.38
C ILE A 5 -30.93 16.77 32.84
N ASN A 6 -30.84 17.90 32.14
CA ASN A 6 -32.05 18.69 31.83
C ASN A 6 -32.54 18.67 30.37
N ASP A 7 -31.99 17.84 29.49
CA ASP A 7 -32.45 17.82 28.10
C ASP A 7 -33.46 16.69 27.84
N VAL A 8 -34.73 16.99 28.14
CA VAL A 8 -35.89 16.12 27.85
C VAL A 8 -36.04 15.86 26.34
N HIS A 9 -35.42 16.68 25.48
CA HIS A 9 -35.37 16.44 24.03
C HIS A 9 -34.37 15.33 23.62
N ALA A 10 -33.25 15.17 24.34
CA ALA A 10 -32.27 14.10 24.06
C ALA A 10 -32.84 12.70 24.37
N LEU A 11 -33.66 12.58 25.43
CA LEU A 11 -34.38 11.35 25.77
C LEU A 11 -35.51 11.02 24.78
N GLN A 12 -36.14 12.03 24.18
CA GLN A 12 -37.16 11.82 23.13
C GLN A 12 -36.55 11.41 21.78
N GLN A 13 -35.32 11.86 21.45
CA GLN A 13 -34.59 11.36 20.28
C GLN A 13 -34.13 9.90 20.44
N LEU A 14 -33.74 9.49 21.66
CA LEU A 14 -33.43 8.08 21.96
C LEU A 14 -34.64 7.16 21.79
N GLN A 15 -35.85 7.60 22.17
CA GLN A 15 -37.09 6.82 21.96
C GLN A 15 -37.53 6.75 20.48
N LEU A 16 -37.14 7.72 19.64
CA LEU A 16 -37.42 7.67 18.20
C LEU A 16 -36.46 6.72 17.45
N MET A 17 -35.24 6.51 17.95
CA MET A 17 -34.28 5.55 17.37
C MET A 17 -34.66 4.08 17.60
N GLU A 18 -35.46 3.76 18.64
CA GLU A 18 -35.90 2.38 18.92
C GLU A 18 -36.89 1.81 17.89
N SER A 19 -37.40 2.62 16.94
CA SER A 19 -38.48 2.23 16.02
C SER A 19 -38.12 2.15 14.54
N GLN A 20 -36.83 2.21 14.18
CA GLN A 20 -36.40 2.07 12.77
C GLN A 20 -35.43 0.89 12.54
N PRO A 21 -35.86 -0.20 11.88
CA PRO A 21 -34.95 -1.24 11.40
C PRO A 21 -34.23 -0.79 10.09
N LEU A 22 -33.61 0.39 10.08
CA LEU A 22 -33.09 1.02 8.86
C LEU A 22 -31.56 1.22 8.77
N LEU A 23 -30.79 0.91 9.82
CA LEU A 23 -29.33 1.14 9.80
C LEU A 23 -28.49 -0.06 9.34
N MET A 24 -28.94 -1.30 9.55
CA MET A 24 -28.21 -2.47 9.02
C MET A 24 -28.33 -2.61 7.49
N GLN A 25 -29.46 -2.24 6.89
CA GLN A 25 -29.67 -2.44 5.44
C GLN A 25 -28.91 -1.44 4.55
N ALA A 26 -28.64 -0.22 5.05
CA ALA A 26 -27.86 0.77 4.32
C ALA A 26 -26.36 0.43 4.31
N ASP A 27 -25.87 -0.08 5.45
CA ASP A 27 -24.49 -0.53 5.62
C ASP A 27 -24.25 -1.87 4.89
N GLU A 28 -25.27 -2.74 4.81
CA GLU A 28 -25.19 -3.99 4.05
C GLU A 28 -25.07 -3.77 2.53
N LYS A 29 -25.77 -2.79 1.95
CA LYS A 29 -25.60 -2.43 0.53
C LYS A 29 -24.28 -1.73 0.23
N GLN A 30 -23.80 -0.85 1.12
CA GLN A 30 -22.50 -0.21 0.97
C GLN A 30 -21.35 -1.19 1.19
N TRP A 31 -21.49 -2.13 2.13
CA TRP A 31 -20.54 -3.19 2.37
C TRP A 31 -20.56 -4.23 1.24
N GLN A 32 -21.72 -4.66 0.75
CA GLN A 32 -21.83 -5.53 -0.43
C GLN A 32 -21.31 -4.84 -1.70
N ALA A 33 -21.45 -3.52 -1.83
CA ALA A 33 -20.82 -2.75 -2.89
C ALA A 33 -19.30 -2.71 -2.69
N ALA A 34 -18.77 -2.37 -1.51
CA ALA A 34 -17.34 -2.38 -1.21
C ALA A 34 -16.71 -3.78 -1.35
N TYR A 35 -17.48 -4.82 -1.05
CA TYR A 35 -17.14 -6.23 -1.18
C TYR A 35 -17.18 -6.71 -2.63
N ALA A 36 -18.22 -6.36 -3.40
CA ALA A 36 -18.29 -6.61 -4.84
C ALA A 36 -17.24 -5.81 -5.61
N GLN A 37 -16.84 -4.64 -5.10
CA GLN A 37 -15.75 -3.79 -5.59
C GLN A 37 -14.37 -4.38 -5.28
N GLN A 38 -14.17 -4.98 -4.11
CA GLN A 38 -12.96 -5.77 -3.82
C GLN A 38 -12.93 -7.08 -4.63
N MET A 39 -14.11 -7.66 -4.91
CA MET A 39 -14.30 -8.85 -5.76
C MET A 39 -14.53 -8.53 -7.24
N GLU A 40 -14.15 -7.34 -7.74
CA GLU A 40 -13.96 -7.07 -9.18
C GLU A 40 -12.83 -7.94 -9.79
N GLU A 41 -12.49 -9.06 -9.16
CA GLU A 41 -11.51 -10.09 -9.50
C GLU A 41 -11.80 -10.77 -10.85
N LYS A 42 -13.04 -10.76 -11.37
CA LYS A 42 -13.31 -11.18 -12.76
C LYS A 42 -12.85 -10.18 -13.82
N LEU A 43 -12.40 -8.99 -13.45
CA LEU A 43 -11.93 -7.99 -14.41
C LEU A 43 -10.52 -8.29 -14.93
N PHE A 44 -9.68 -8.96 -14.14
CA PHE A 44 -8.26 -9.18 -14.46
C PHE A 44 -7.89 -10.64 -14.69
N HIS A 45 -8.83 -11.58 -14.54
CA HIS A 45 -8.65 -12.97 -14.98
C HIS A 45 -9.21 -13.16 -16.38
N TYR A 46 -8.43 -13.82 -17.22
CA TYR A 46 -8.79 -14.13 -18.58
C TYR A 46 -8.41 -15.57 -18.88
N ASP A 47 -9.44 -16.37 -19.19
CA ASP A 47 -9.24 -17.68 -19.82
C ASP A 47 -9.22 -17.47 -21.34
N PRO A 48 -8.06 -17.60 -22.01
CA PRO A 48 -7.98 -17.43 -23.44
C PRO A 48 -8.83 -18.48 -24.15
N THR A 49 -9.64 -18.06 -25.13
CA THR A 49 -10.35 -19.01 -25.98
C THR A 49 -9.36 -19.73 -26.91
N ALA A 50 -9.76 -20.88 -27.47
CA ALA A 50 -8.96 -21.55 -28.49
C ALA A 50 -8.61 -20.64 -29.69
N ALA A 51 -9.44 -19.63 -29.98
CA ALA A 51 -9.16 -18.66 -31.04
C ALA A 51 -8.06 -17.65 -30.64
N ASP A 52 -8.03 -17.22 -29.38
CA ASP A 52 -7.02 -16.30 -28.82
C ASP A 52 -5.63 -16.95 -28.71
N LEU A 53 -5.61 -18.28 -28.65
CA LEU A 53 -4.40 -19.07 -28.76
C LEU A 53 -3.90 -19.14 -30.20
N LEU A 54 -4.77 -19.18 -31.22
CA LEU A 54 -4.38 -19.50 -32.60
C LEU A 54 -4.02 -18.28 -33.47
N GLN A 55 -4.33 -17.06 -33.04
CA GLN A 55 -4.06 -15.83 -33.81
C GLN A 55 -3.29 -14.79 -33.00
N PRO A 56 -2.45 -13.96 -33.64
CA PRO A 56 -1.79 -12.84 -32.98
C PRO A 56 -2.84 -11.90 -32.36
N PRO A 57 -2.47 -11.16 -31.31
CA PRO A 57 -3.43 -10.37 -30.55
C PRO A 57 -4.07 -9.30 -31.44
N ALA A 58 -5.40 -9.28 -31.46
CA ALA A 58 -6.16 -8.39 -32.34
C ALA A 58 -6.11 -6.93 -31.85
N ASN A 59 -5.98 -6.00 -32.80
CA ASN A 59 -6.08 -4.57 -32.52
C ASN A 59 -7.54 -4.14 -32.43
N SER A 60 -7.85 -3.26 -31.46
CA SER A 60 -9.17 -2.65 -31.38
C SER A 60 -9.43 -1.80 -32.64
N ALA A 61 -10.65 -1.88 -33.19
CA ALA A 61 -11.08 -1.09 -34.34
C ALA A 61 -11.35 0.40 -34.01
N PHE A 62 -10.91 0.87 -32.85
CA PHE A 62 -11.11 2.24 -32.39
C PHE A 62 -10.26 3.24 -33.21
N VAL A 63 -10.90 4.36 -33.59
CA VAL A 63 -10.29 5.44 -34.37
C VAL A 63 -9.99 6.61 -33.43
N GLY A 64 -8.74 6.71 -32.99
CA GLY A 64 -8.25 7.78 -32.12
C GLY A 64 -6.76 7.65 -31.86
N ASP A 65 -6.24 8.48 -30.95
CA ASP A 65 -4.82 8.46 -30.60
C ASP A 65 -4.55 7.33 -29.60
N TYR A 66 -3.50 6.56 -29.88
CA TYR A 66 -3.02 5.50 -29.00
C TYR A 66 -1.71 5.94 -28.37
N TYR A 67 -1.53 5.57 -27.11
CA TYR A 67 -0.34 5.86 -26.32
C TYR A 67 0.29 4.57 -25.85
N ASP A 68 1.61 4.53 -25.73
CA ASP A 68 2.27 3.50 -24.92
C ASP A 68 1.61 3.47 -23.54
N PHE A 69 1.23 2.28 -23.06
CA PHE A 69 0.37 2.16 -21.88
C PHE A 69 0.92 2.92 -20.65
N SER A 70 2.24 2.83 -20.42
CA SER A 70 2.94 3.50 -19.32
C SER A 70 3.01 5.04 -19.44
N GLN A 71 2.80 5.59 -20.63
CA GLN A 71 2.77 7.04 -20.90
C GLN A 71 1.36 7.55 -21.19
N SER A 72 0.35 6.69 -21.06
CA SER A 72 -1.02 7.08 -21.35
C SER A 72 -1.50 8.17 -20.37
N PRO A 73 -2.45 9.03 -20.81
CA PRO A 73 -3.04 10.04 -19.95
C PRO A 73 -3.70 9.51 -18.66
N LEU A 74 -3.99 8.20 -18.58
CA LEU A 74 -4.57 7.55 -17.40
C LEU A 74 -3.76 7.82 -16.13
N TRP A 75 -2.43 7.77 -16.22
CA TRP A 75 -1.54 7.95 -15.08
C TRP A 75 -1.58 9.39 -14.55
N GLN A 76 -1.66 10.37 -15.44
CA GLN A 76 -1.85 11.76 -15.05
C GLN A 76 -3.24 11.98 -14.43
N MET A 77 -4.29 11.38 -15.00
CA MET A 77 -5.65 11.49 -14.46
C MET A 77 -5.74 10.92 -13.04
N GLN A 78 -5.05 9.80 -12.77
CA GLN A 78 -4.98 9.20 -11.44
C GLN A 78 -4.24 10.11 -10.47
N ARG A 79 -3.10 10.66 -10.91
CA ARG A 79 -2.34 11.62 -10.13
C ARG A 79 -3.16 12.86 -9.77
N ASP A 80 -3.86 13.43 -10.74
CA ASP A 80 -4.72 14.61 -10.54
C ASP A 80 -5.83 14.30 -9.53
N TYR A 81 -6.43 13.11 -9.56
CA TYR A 81 -7.42 12.68 -8.56
C TYR A 81 -6.87 12.74 -7.13
N PHE A 82 -5.69 12.15 -6.86
CA PHE A 82 -5.12 12.16 -5.51
C PHE A 82 -4.66 13.56 -5.06
N ILE A 83 -4.12 14.37 -5.98
CA ILE A 83 -3.77 15.77 -5.69
C ILE A 83 -5.03 16.57 -5.32
N ASP A 84 -6.12 16.38 -6.06
CA ASP A 84 -7.36 17.12 -5.87
C ASP A 84 -8.09 16.68 -4.61
N GLN A 85 -8.26 15.37 -4.41
CA GLN A 85 -8.96 14.81 -3.24
C GLN A 85 -8.15 14.99 -1.95
N GLY A 86 -6.84 14.76 -1.98
CA GLY A 86 -6.02 14.72 -0.77
C GLY A 86 -6.60 13.75 0.28
N PRO A 87 -6.69 14.15 1.56
CA PRO A 87 -7.22 13.29 2.63
C PRO A 87 -8.65 12.80 2.38
N ALA A 88 -9.44 13.54 1.61
CA ALA A 88 -10.82 13.20 1.30
C ALA A 88 -10.96 11.85 0.56
N ALA A 89 -9.92 11.41 -0.16
CA ALA A 89 -9.88 10.12 -0.84
C ALA A 89 -10.10 8.95 0.13
N TRP A 90 -9.61 9.06 1.36
CA TRP A 90 -9.78 8.04 2.40
C TRP A 90 -10.93 8.35 3.36
N GLN A 91 -11.15 9.63 3.70
CA GLN A 91 -12.25 10.05 4.59
C GLN A 91 -13.62 9.63 4.08
N THR A 92 -13.83 9.72 2.77
CA THR A 92 -15.09 9.35 2.12
C THR A 92 -15.19 7.86 1.76
N LYS A 93 -14.19 7.06 2.19
CA LYS A 93 -14.05 5.62 1.89
C LYS A 93 -14.01 5.30 0.38
N GLN A 94 -13.73 6.28 -0.49
CA GLN A 94 -13.59 6.05 -1.94
C GLN A 94 -12.36 5.22 -2.27
N VAL A 95 -11.29 5.36 -1.50
CA VAL A 95 -10.07 4.55 -1.59
C VAL A 95 -10.01 3.58 -0.41
N PRO A 96 -10.17 2.26 -0.66
CA PRO A 96 -9.95 1.25 0.37
C PRO A 96 -8.51 1.29 0.87
N HIS A 97 -8.31 1.17 2.18
CA HIS A 97 -6.98 1.25 2.79
C HIS A 97 -6.69 0.14 3.82
N TYR A 98 -7.70 -0.63 4.23
CA TYR A 98 -7.58 -1.54 5.37
C TYR A 98 -6.55 -2.67 5.18
N ILE A 99 -6.48 -3.23 3.96
CA ILE A 99 -5.70 -4.46 3.71
C ILE A 99 -4.20 -4.26 3.99
N THR A 100 -3.69 -3.05 3.80
CA THR A 100 -2.30 -2.65 4.10
C THR A 100 -2.16 -1.62 5.22
N SER A 101 -3.26 -1.14 5.80
CA SER A 101 -3.26 -0.20 6.94
C SER A 101 -4.01 -0.79 8.13
N ASN A 102 -3.45 -1.85 8.72
CA ASN A 102 -3.99 -2.50 9.92
C ASN A 102 -2.89 -2.85 10.94
N PRO A 103 -3.24 -2.95 12.25
CA PRO A 103 -2.28 -3.27 13.30
C PRO A 103 -1.59 -4.64 13.17
N THR A 104 -2.26 -5.62 12.54
CA THR A 104 -1.70 -6.97 12.34
C THR A 104 -0.51 -6.93 11.39
N LEU A 105 -0.61 -6.24 10.25
CA LEU A 105 0.49 -6.04 9.32
C LEU A 105 1.61 -5.20 9.95
N ALA A 106 1.26 -4.11 10.65
CA ALA A 106 2.24 -3.29 11.36
C ALA A 106 3.03 -4.09 12.41
N ALA A 107 2.36 -5.00 13.13
CA ALA A 107 3.01 -5.86 14.11
C ALA A 107 3.96 -6.87 13.44
N CYS A 108 3.56 -7.44 12.30
CA CYS A 108 4.41 -8.29 11.48
C CYS A 108 5.68 -7.55 11.03
N TYR A 109 5.55 -6.34 10.50
CA TYR A 109 6.70 -5.56 10.03
C TYR A 109 7.59 -5.11 11.19
N ALA A 110 7.02 -4.75 12.34
CA ALA A 110 7.79 -4.44 13.53
C ALA A 110 8.66 -5.62 13.98
N GLU A 111 8.15 -6.85 13.95
CA GLU A 111 8.95 -8.05 14.28
C GLU A 111 10.14 -8.22 13.30
N ILE A 112 9.89 -8.08 11.99
CA ILE A 112 10.94 -8.21 10.97
C ILE A 112 12.00 -7.12 11.17
N ILE A 113 11.59 -5.87 11.37
CA ILE A 113 12.49 -4.73 11.60
C ILE A 113 13.33 -4.95 12.86
N ILE A 114 12.71 -5.38 13.96
CA ILE A 114 13.44 -5.64 15.22
C ILE A 114 14.53 -6.70 15.02
N HIS A 115 14.23 -7.80 14.33
CA HIS A 115 15.23 -8.85 14.12
C HIS A 115 16.30 -8.44 13.11
N TYR A 116 15.98 -7.61 12.13
CA TYR A 116 16.96 -6.96 11.26
C TYR A 116 17.93 -6.07 12.06
N LEU A 117 17.43 -5.31 13.02
CA LEU A 117 18.26 -4.50 13.90
C LEU A 117 19.14 -5.37 14.82
N LEU A 118 18.63 -6.48 15.35
CA LEU A 118 19.40 -7.42 16.18
C LEU A 118 20.54 -8.07 15.40
N ASP A 119 20.25 -8.59 14.20
CA ASP A 119 21.27 -9.16 13.31
C ASP A 119 22.30 -8.08 12.94
N GLY A 120 21.84 -6.88 12.59
CA GLY A 120 22.71 -5.74 12.26
C GLY A 120 23.61 -5.30 13.42
N LEU A 121 23.10 -5.26 14.65
CA LEU A 121 23.88 -4.95 15.85
C LEU A 121 24.95 -6.01 16.13
N SER A 122 24.60 -7.30 16.02
CA SER A 122 25.55 -8.40 16.25
C SER A 122 26.73 -8.39 15.26
N GLN A 123 26.53 -7.78 14.09
CA GLN A 123 27.52 -7.67 13.01
C GLN A 123 28.12 -6.27 12.88
N GLN A 124 27.86 -5.36 13.84
CA GLN A 124 28.36 -3.98 13.82
C GLN A 124 27.93 -3.16 12.59
N LEU A 125 26.84 -3.56 11.93
CA LEU A 125 26.23 -2.83 10.82
C LEU A 125 25.43 -1.61 11.31
N ILE A 126 24.91 -1.68 12.53
CA ILE A 126 24.14 -0.60 13.16
C ILE A 126 25.04 0.25 14.06
N ASN A 127 25.19 1.52 13.71
CA ASN A 127 25.73 2.57 14.54
C ASN A 127 24.63 3.18 15.42
N VAL A 128 24.65 2.83 16.70
CA VAL A 128 23.68 3.29 17.71
C VAL A 128 23.71 4.80 17.97
N ASN A 129 24.78 5.50 17.57
CA ASN A 129 24.90 6.95 17.74
C ASN A 129 24.44 7.74 16.49
N SER A 130 23.99 7.04 15.45
CA SER A 130 23.48 7.65 14.22
C SER A 130 22.01 7.27 14.03
N PRO A 131 21.15 8.16 13.48
CA PRO A 131 19.75 7.82 13.22
C PRO A 131 19.60 6.60 12.32
N ILE A 132 18.58 5.79 12.56
CA ILE A 132 18.18 4.69 11.67
C ILE A 132 16.87 5.10 11.00
N TYR A 133 16.91 5.32 9.70
CA TYR A 133 15.76 5.81 8.95
C TYR A 133 14.88 4.67 8.45
N MET A 134 13.58 4.79 8.69
CA MET A 134 12.52 3.96 8.11
C MET A 134 11.71 4.81 7.14
N LEU A 135 11.75 4.54 5.84
CA LEU A 135 11.06 5.30 4.81
C LEU A 135 9.81 4.56 4.32
N GLU A 136 8.63 5.09 4.64
CA GLU A 136 7.37 4.62 4.06
C GLU A 136 7.07 5.35 2.76
N LEU A 137 6.92 4.58 1.67
CA LEU A 137 6.65 5.05 0.32
C LEU A 137 5.14 5.14 0.07
N GLY A 138 4.65 6.35 -0.25
CA GLY A 138 3.24 6.55 -0.59
C GLY A 138 2.30 6.28 0.58
N ALA A 139 2.58 6.88 1.74
CA ALA A 139 1.87 6.61 2.98
C ALA A 139 0.37 6.97 2.95
N GLY A 140 -0.06 7.76 1.96
CA GLY A 140 -1.46 8.15 1.76
C GLY A 140 -2.03 8.85 3.00
N SER A 141 -2.87 8.14 3.75
CA SER A 141 -3.45 8.65 4.99
C SER A 141 -2.49 8.70 6.18
N GLY A 142 -1.35 7.99 6.15
CA GLY A 142 -0.39 7.86 7.26
C GLY A 142 -0.82 6.91 8.37
N ARG A 143 -1.94 6.20 8.21
CA ARG A 143 -2.46 5.26 9.20
C ARG A 143 -1.53 4.09 9.46
N PHE A 144 -0.97 3.49 8.41
CA PHE A 144 0.00 2.40 8.57
C PHE A 144 1.25 2.89 9.33
N ALA A 145 1.82 4.03 8.93
CA ALA A 145 2.92 4.70 9.62
C ALA A 145 2.71 4.77 11.14
N TYR A 146 1.54 5.26 11.56
CA TYR A 146 1.18 5.38 12.96
C TYR A 146 1.07 4.02 13.66
N TYR A 147 0.45 3.02 13.02
CA TYR A 147 0.39 1.67 13.59
C TYR A 147 1.78 1.05 13.75
N LEU A 148 2.67 1.21 12.76
CA LEU A 148 4.04 0.71 12.86
C LEU A 148 4.77 1.35 14.03
N LEU A 149 4.66 2.68 14.16
CA LEU A 149 5.23 3.43 15.28
C LEU A 149 4.73 2.89 16.62
N LYS A 150 3.42 2.68 16.78
CA LYS A 150 2.85 2.09 18.01
C LYS A 150 3.34 0.68 18.30
N GLN A 151 3.49 -0.16 17.27
CA GLN A 151 4.00 -1.52 17.46
C GLN A 151 5.48 -1.50 17.86
N LEU A 152 6.29 -0.62 17.26
CA LEU A 152 7.70 -0.45 17.61
C LEU A 152 7.88 0.09 19.03
N GLU A 153 7.16 1.15 19.43
CA GLU A 153 7.16 1.68 20.79
C GLU A 153 6.87 0.59 21.84
N LYS A 154 5.91 -0.28 21.54
CA LYS A 154 5.52 -1.38 22.43
C LYS A 154 6.55 -2.49 22.49
N LYS A 155 7.22 -2.81 21.37
CA LYS A 155 8.04 -4.01 21.22
C LYS A 155 9.51 -3.77 21.51
N LEU A 156 10.10 -2.67 21.04
CA LEU A 156 11.53 -2.38 21.17
C LEU A 156 12.09 -2.52 22.61
N PRO A 157 11.40 -2.06 23.66
CA PRO A 157 11.89 -2.22 25.04
C PRO A 157 12.09 -3.68 25.45
N ASN A 158 11.27 -4.60 24.94
CA ASN A 158 11.36 -6.03 25.27
C ASN A 158 12.63 -6.70 24.67
N TYR A 159 13.25 -6.05 23.69
CA TYR A 159 14.49 -6.49 23.06
C TYR A 159 15.70 -5.65 23.46
N GLY A 160 15.56 -4.72 24.42
CA GLY A 160 16.63 -3.81 24.83
C GLY A 160 17.00 -2.78 23.75
N LEU A 161 16.07 -2.47 22.84
CA LEU A 161 16.29 -1.55 21.70
C LEU A 161 15.59 -0.20 21.88
N ALA A 162 15.10 0.12 23.08
CA ALA A 162 14.32 1.34 23.36
C ALA A 162 15.08 2.64 23.05
N ASP A 163 16.41 2.63 23.21
CA ASP A 163 17.25 3.81 23.05
C ASP A 163 17.79 3.98 21.62
N LEU A 164 17.43 3.08 20.68
CA LEU A 164 17.85 3.23 19.29
C LEU A 164 17.19 4.48 18.67
N PRO A 165 17.95 5.34 17.97
CA PRO A 165 17.44 6.57 17.36
C PRO A 165 16.69 6.26 16.05
N LEU A 166 15.56 5.58 16.13
CA LEU A 166 14.69 5.30 14.98
C LEU A 166 13.95 6.56 14.55
N VAL A 167 13.96 6.83 13.24
CA VAL A 167 13.24 7.95 12.64
C VAL A 167 12.40 7.45 11.47
N LEU A 168 11.09 7.66 11.55
CA LEU A 168 10.14 7.31 10.51
C LEU A 168 9.95 8.49 9.53
N LEU A 169 10.36 8.29 8.29
CA LEU A 169 10.14 9.19 7.17
C LEU A 169 8.84 8.76 6.46
N ILE A 170 7.79 9.56 6.61
CA ILE A 170 6.50 9.35 5.96
C ILE A 170 6.55 10.10 4.63
N SER A 171 6.62 9.37 3.51
CA SER A 171 6.67 10.00 2.19
C SER A 171 5.34 9.95 1.45
N GLU A 172 5.01 11.04 0.78
CA GLU A 172 3.75 11.18 0.04
C GLU A 172 3.89 12.20 -1.10
N PHE A 173 3.21 12.00 -2.23
CA PHE A 173 3.36 12.89 -3.39
C PHE A 173 2.40 14.07 -3.36
N ALA A 174 1.20 13.89 -2.78
CA ALA A 174 0.13 14.88 -2.83
C ALA A 174 0.31 15.94 -1.74
N PRO A 175 0.45 17.24 -2.08
CA PRO A 175 0.73 18.29 -1.09
C PRO A 175 -0.30 18.36 0.04
N LYS A 176 -1.60 18.17 -0.26
CA LYS A 176 -2.67 18.18 0.75
C LYS A 176 -2.52 17.04 1.76
N ASN A 177 -2.01 15.88 1.36
CA ASN A 177 -1.74 14.77 2.27
C ASN A 177 -0.51 15.07 3.13
N CYS A 178 0.55 15.64 2.55
CA CYS A 178 1.71 16.07 3.33
C CYS A 178 1.32 17.10 4.41
N GLU A 179 0.53 18.12 4.03
CA GLU A 179 0.03 19.13 4.97
C GLU A 179 -0.84 18.50 6.07
N PHE A 180 -1.76 17.61 5.69
CA PHE A 180 -2.55 16.83 6.64
C PHE A 180 -1.69 16.12 7.68
N LEU A 181 -0.69 15.37 7.23
CA LEU A 181 0.19 14.59 8.11
C LEU A 181 1.05 15.48 9.01
N GLN A 182 1.52 16.62 8.49
CA GLN A 182 2.32 17.59 9.25
C GLN A 182 1.50 18.30 10.34
N GLN A 183 0.20 18.47 10.14
CA GLN A 183 -0.69 19.13 11.10
C GLN A 183 -1.48 18.13 11.96
N HIS A 184 -1.34 16.83 11.70
CA HIS A 184 -2.14 15.79 12.34
C HIS A 184 -1.89 15.76 13.87
N PRO A 185 -2.91 15.98 14.71
CA PRO A 185 -2.74 16.07 16.17
C PRO A 185 -1.98 14.89 16.80
N GLN A 186 -2.26 13.67 16.35
CA GLN A 186 -1.60 12.46 16.85
C GLN A 186 -0.14 12.27 16.36
N LEU A 187 0.28 13.00 15.32
CA LEU A 187 1.67 13.00 14.83
C LEU A 187 2.50 14.16 15.39
N LEU A 188 1.86 15.25 15.85
CA LEU A 188 2.56 16.43 16.38
C LEU A 188 3.61 16.11 17.45
N PRO A 189 3.38 15.22 18.44
CA PRO A 189 4.41 14.87 19.42
C PRO A 189 5.65 14.22 18.78
N TYR A 190 5.45 13.41 17.74
CA TYR A 190 6.51 12.71 17.03
C TYR A 190 7.27 13.60 16.05
N LEU A 191 6.57 14.54 15.41
CA LEU A 191 7.16 15.58 14.59
C LEU A 191 8.02 16.51 15.46
N ALA A 192 7.53 16.91 16.63
CA ALA A 192 8.25 17.78 17.56
C ALA A 192 9.50 17.12 18.16
N SER A 193 9.48 15.80 18.40
CA SER A 193 10.64 15.04 18.88
C SER A 193 11.63 14.66 17.78
N GLY A 194 11.26 14.83 16.50
CA GLY A 194 12.05 14.40 15.35
C GLY A 194 12.00 12.90 15.06
N GLN A 195 11.17 12.13 15.76
CA GLN A 195 10.95 10.70 15.52
C GLN A 195 10.15 10.43 14.24
N VAL A 196 9.36 11.41 13.78
CA VAL A 196 8.65 11.37 12.51
C VAL A 196 9.02 12.60 11.68
N GLN A 197 9.20 12.41 10.38
CA GLN A 197 9.29 13.51 9.42
C GLN A 197 8.43 13.21 8.20
N VAL A 198 7.73 14.22 7.69
CA VAL A 198 6.93 14.10 6.46
C VAL A 198 7.71 14.70 5.30
N ILE A 199 7.88 13.93 4.23
CA ILE A 199 8.65 14.35 3.06
C ILE A 199 7.87 14.14 1.77
N GLN A 200 7.91 15.13 0.87
CA GLN A 200 7.25 15.01 -0.41
C GLN A 200 8.13 14.19 -1.38
N VAL A 201 7.61 13.07 -1.86
CA VAL A 201 8.29 12.16 -2.81
C VAL A 201 7.30 11.74 -3.87
N ASP A 202 7.67 11.89 -5.14
CA ASP A 202 6.87 11.46 -6.29
C ASP A 202 7.56 10.29 -6.98
N LEU A 203 6.96 9.11 -6.87
CA LEU A 203 7.52 7.86 -7.38
C LEU A 203 7.29 7.65 -8.88
N ALA A 204 6.49 8.52 -9.51
CA ALA A 204 6.21 8.39 -10.93
C ALA A 204 7.48 8.68 -11.77
N PRO A 205 7.82 7.83 -12.74
CA PRO A 205 9.01 8.02 -13.56
C PRO A 205 8.82 9.15 -14.59
N LYS A 206 9.93 9.73 -15.04
CA LYS A 206 9.95 10.81 -16.04
C LYS A 206 9.10 10.47 -17.27
N ASN A 207 8.47 11.49 -17.85
CA ASN A 207 7.64 11.42 -19.06
C ASN A 207 6.32 10.63 -18.93
N THR A 208 6.03 10.02 -17.78
CA THR A 208 4.72 9.35 -17.54
C THR A 208 3.69 10.31 -16.96
N VAL A 209 4.14 11.29 -16.18
CA VAL A 209 3.31 12.37 -15.61
C VAL A 209 4.06 13.71 -15.65
N LYS A 210 3.31 14.80 -15.53
CA LYS A 210 3.83 16.17 -15.43
C LYS A 210 4.68 16.31 -14.17
N LYS A 211 5.85 16.94 -14.32
CA LYS A 211 6.84 17.19 -13.26
C LYS A 211 7.52 15.95 -12.67
N ALA A 212 7.34 14.77 -13.25
CA ALA A 212 8.11 13.59 -12.86
C ALA A 212 9.60 13.74 -13.18
N THR A 213 10.43 13.15 -12.34
CA THR A 213 11.89 13.19 -12.41
C THR A 213 12.44 11.86 -12.94
N ASN A 214 13.71 11.86 -13.36
CA ASN A 214 14.39 10.61 -13.74
C ASN A 214 14.68 9.74 -12.51
N ASN A 215 14.92 10.34 -11.35
CA ASN A 215 15.10 9.64 -10.09
C ASN A 215 13.96 10.06 -9.15
N PRO A 216 13.05 9.14 -8.75
CA PRO A 216 11.92 9.44 -7.88
C PRO A 216 12.35 9.93 -6.48
N PHE A 217 13.60 9.68 -6.10
CA PHE A 217 14.22 10.13 -4.85
C PHE A 217 15.18 11.31 -5.04
N ASP A 218 15.11 12.02 -6.17
CA ASP A 218 15.83 13.28 -6.43
C ASP A 218 15.21 14.44 -5.64
N ASN A 219 15.21 14.28 -4.32
CA ASN A 219 14.82 15.28 -3.35
C ASN A 219 16.05 15.56 -2.47
N PRO A 220 16.69 16.72 -2.61
CA PRO A 220 17.91 17.04 -1.86
C PRO A 220 17.77 16.88 -0.36
N ALA A 221 16.59 17.19 0.20
CA ALA A 221 16.32 16.99 1.63
C ALA A 221 16.32 15.50 2.00
N LEU A 222 15.65 14.65 1.20
CA LEU A 222 15.62 13.20 1.43
C LEU A 222 17.03 12.61 1.32
N THR A 223 17.73 12.95 0.23
CA THR A 223 19.09 12.47 -0.03
C THR A 223 20.02 12.88 1.09
N GLN A 224 19.98 14.14 1.52
CA GLN A 224 20.79 14.63 2.63
C GLN A 224 20.47 13.92 3.94
N ILE A 225 19.19 13.72 4.27
CA ILE A 225 18.76 13.04 5.49
C ILE A 225 19.29 11.60 5.51
N VAL A 226 18.99 10.82 4.46
CA VAL A 226 19.32 9.40 4.40
C VAL A 226 20.83 9.19 4.32
N GLN A 227 21.54 9.97 3.48
CA GLN A 227 22.99 9.80 3.28
C GLN A 227 23.83 10.39 4.42
N ALA A 228 23.26 11.24 5.28
CA ALA A 228 23.94 11.71 6.49
C ALA A 228 24.02 10.63 7.59
N SER A 229 23.13 9.63 7.57
CA SER A 229 23.25 8.49 8.48
C SER A 229 24.36 7.54 8.02
N SER A 230 24.95 6.78 8.94
CA SER A 230 25.84 5.66 8.61
C SER A 230 25.12 4.31 8.64
N ASN A 231 23.83 4.28 8.95
CA ASN A 231 23.03 3.06 9.08
C ASN A 231 22.39 2.65 7.75
N PRO A 232 22.01 1.37 7.60
CA PRO A 232 21.14 0.91 6.53
C PRO A 232 19.81 1.66 6.50
N LEU A 233 19.24 1.78 5.29
CA LEU A 233 17.87 2.27 5.11
C LEU A 233 16.89 1.11 5.27
N ILE A 234 15.85 1.32 6.07
CA ILE A 234 14.67 0.46 6.07
C ILE A 234 13.61 1.16 5.23
N ALA A 235 13.02 0.48 4.26
CA ALA A 235 12.00 1.03 3.39
C ALA A 235 10.76 0.14 3.34
N ILE A 236 9.61 0.77 3.20
CA ILE A 236 8.30 0.11 3.22
C ILE A 236 7.49 0.60 2.03
N ALA A 237 7.00 -0.32 1.19
CA ALA A 237 6.24 -0.03 -0.01
C ALA A 237 4.96 -0.87 -0.02
N ASN A 238 3.92 -0.36 0.64
CA ASN A 238 2.63 -1.03 0.75
C ASN A 238 1.62 -0.38 -0.19
N TYR A 239 1.04 -1.16 -1.10
CA TYR A 239 -0.06 -0.69 -1.98
C TYR A 239 0.29 0.58 -2.77
N VAL A 240 1.54 0.63 -3.24
CA VAL A 240 2.11 1.81 -3.91
C VAL A 240 2.52 1.50 -5.35
N PHE A 241 3.05 0.30 -5.60
CA PHE A 241 3.51 -0.06 -6.93
C PHE A 241 2.34 -0.37 -7.88
N ASP A 242 1.21 -0.86 -7.35
CA ASP A 242 -0.01 -1.09 -8.16
C ASP A 242 -0.62 0.19 -8.74
N GLY A 243 -0.27 1.34 -8.16
CA GLY A 243 -0.65 2.68 -8.61
C GLY A 243 0.38 3.37 -9.53
N LEU A 244 1.52 2.74 -9.82
CA LEU A 244 2.55 3.29 -10.71
C LEU A 244 2.41 2.82 -12.16
N PRO A 245 2.92 3.61 -13.13
CA PRO A 245 2.96 3.20 -14.52
C PRO A 245 3.63 1.84 -14.73
N GLN A 246 3.01 0.97 -15.51
CA GLN A 246 3.56 -0.33 -15.89
C GLN A 246 3.70 -0.42 -17.41
N THR A 247 4.67 -1.21 -17.89
CA THR A 247 4.78 -1.48 -19.33
C THR A 247 3.83 -2.61 -19.68
N LEU A 248 2.91 -2.34 -20.62
CA LEU A 248 2.03 -3.37 -21.19
C LEU A 248 2.71 -4.01 -22.40
N SER A 249 2.70 -5.33 -22.44
CA SER A 249 3.25 -6.13 -23.53
C SER A 249 2.39 -7.36 -23.77
N TYR A 250 2.67 -8.08 -24.85
CA TYR A 250 2.02 -9.34 -25.16
C TYR A 250 3.05 -10.33 -25.69
N CYS A 251 3.05 -11.55 -25.15
CA CYS A 251 3.82 -12.67 -25.70
C CYS A 251 2.88 -13.56 -26.51
N HIS A 252 3.21 -13.86 -27.77
CA HIS A 252 2.44 -14.77 -28.61
C HIS A 252 3.38 -15.65 -29.43
N TYR A 253 3.37 -16.96 -29.18
CA TYR A 253 4.21 -18.00 -29.79
C TYR A 253 5.65 -17.57 -30.06
N GLY A 254 6.33 -17.11 -29.00
CA GLY A 254 7.72 -16.69 -29.09
C GLY A 254 7.94 -15.34 -29.77
N GLN A 255 6.89 -14.59 -30.12
CA GLN A 255 6.96 -13.20 -30.55
C GLN A 255 6.55 -12.26 -29.42
N PHE A 256 7.19 -11.08 -29.37
CA PHE A 256 6.90 -10.05 -28.39
C PHE A 256 6.22 -8.85 -29.04
N TYR A 257 5.20 -8.33 -28.38
CA TYR A 257 4.47 -7.13 -28.81
C TYR A 257 4.48 -6.09 -27.70
N GLN A 258 4.62 -4.82 -28.09
CA GLN A 258 4.37 -3.69 -27.24
C GLN A 258 2.88 -3.35 -27.22
N GLY A 259 2.32 -3.10 -26.03
CA GLY A 259 0.93 -2.71 -25.85
C GLY A 259 0.74 -1.20 -25.77
N GLU A 260 -0.19 -0.70 -26.58
CA GLU A 260 -0.67 0.68 -26.58
C GLU A 260 -2.15 0.73 -26.19
N VAL A 261 -2.60 1.86 -25.66
CA VAL A 261 -3.97 2.09 -25.22
C VAL A 261 -4.53 3.40 -25.76
N ALA A 262 -5.78 3.38 -26.18
CA ALA A 262 -6.61 4.56 -26.39
C ALA A 262 -7.76 4.58 -25.38
N ILE A 263 -8.21 5.78 -25.02
CA ILE A 263 -9.19 6.00 -23.94
C ILE A 263 -10.45 6.63 -24.54
N GLU A 264 -11.59 5.96 -24.38
CA GLU A 264 -12.90 6.46 -24.79
C GLU A 264 -13.78 6.73 -23.57
N SER A 265 -14.61 7.78 -23.59
CA SER A 265 -15.66 7.94 -22.57
C SER A 265 -16.97 7.31 -23.03
N ILE A 266 -17.67 6.65 -22.09
CA ILE A 266 -18.97 5.99 -22.30
C ILE A 266 -20.02 6.94 -22.90
N ASN A 267 -19.89 8.26 -22.71
CA ASN A 267 -20.80 9.26 -23.27
C ASN A 267 -20.49 9.67 -24.73
N GLY A 268 -19.60 8.97 -25.43
CA GLY A 268 -19.26 9.20 -26.85
C GLY A 268 -18.59 10.55 -27.12
N SER A 269 -18.10 11.23 -26.09
CA SER A 269 -17.37 12.50 -26.25
C SER A 269 -15.92 12.26 -26.63
N ALA A 270 -15.43 13.00 -27.63
CA ALA A 270 -14.06 12.93 -28.12
C ALA A 270 -13.03 13.01 -26.97
N GLU A 271 -11.95 12.24 -27.08
CA GLU A 271 -10.85 12.07 -26.12
C GLU A 271 -10.41 13.38 -25.42
N LYS A 272 -10.24 14.47 -26.17
CA LYS A 272 -9.86 15.79 -25.64
C LYS A 272 -10.88 16.37 -24.65
N ALA A 273 -12.17 16.10 -24.84
CA ALA A 273 -13.24 16.51 -23.93
C ALA A 273 -13.28 15.65 -22.66
N VAL A 274 -12.85 14.39 -22.74
CA VAL A 274 -12.74 13.46 -21.59
C VAL A 274 -11.60 13.92 -20.68
N ILE A 275 -10.42 14.17 -21.26
CA ILE A 275 -9.24 14.67 -20.54
C ILE A 275 -9.55 16.03 -19.88
N GLN A 276 -10.23 16.95 -20.58
CA GLN A 276 -10.63 18.25 -20.01
C GLN A 276 -11.73 18.15 -18.92
N LYS A 277 -12.67 17.20 -19.01
CA LYS A 277 -13.71 17.00 -17.98
C LYS A 277 -13.14 16.35 -16.72
N HIS A 278 -12.19 15.42 -16.84
CA HIS A 278 -11.51 14.81 -15.70
C HIS A 278 -10.67 15.81 -14.91
N GLN A 279 -10.00 16.76 -15.58
CA GLN A 279 -9.27 17.88 -14.94
C GLN A 279 -10.14 18.80 -14.06
N LYS A 280 -11.47 18.63 -14.06
CA LYS A 280 -12.40 19.36 -13.18
C LYS A 280 -12.95 18.49 -12.03
N GLY A 281 -12.32 17.35 -11.73
CA GLY A 281 -12.58 16.53 -10.54
C GLY A 281 -13.93 15.80 -10.51
N LYS A 282 -14.62 15.65 -11.65
CA LYS A 282 -15.98 15.09 -11.73
C LYS A 282 -16.14 13.82 -12.57
N GLY A 283 -15.10 13.37 -13.28
CA GLY A 283 -15.15 12.13 -14.06
C GLY A 283 -14.59 10.96 -13.25
N LEU A 284 -15.38 9.90 -13.05
CA LEU A 284 -14.91 8.66 -12.44
C LEU A 284 -14.29 7.76 -13.53
N PHE A 285 -13.24 7.01 -13.21
CA PHE A 285 -12.64 6.02 -14.12
C PHE A 285 -13.65 4.99 -14.64
N LYS A 286 -14.75 4.79 -13.92
CA LYS A 286 -15.91 3.96 -14.33
C LYS A 286 -16.54 4.37 -15.67
N ASP A 287 -16.36 5.62 -16.10
CA ASP A 287 -16.95 6.15 -17.34
C ASP A 287 -16.00 6.06 -18.54
N LEU A 288 -14.90 5.30 -18.39
CA LEU A 288 -13.85 5.12 -19.41
C LEU A 288 -13.84 3.68 -19.93
N THR A 289 -13.68 3.55 -21.24
CA THR A 289 -13.39 2.29 -21.93
C THR A 289 -11.98 2.33 -22.50
N LEU A 290 -11.26 1.22 -22.37
CA LEU A 290 -9.89 1.08 -22.87
C LEU A 290 -9.87 0.25 -24.15
N HIS A 291 -9.18 0.77 -25.16
CA HIS A 291 -8.97 0.13 -26.45
C HIS A 291 -7.50 -0.20 -26.62
N TYR A 292 -7.17 -1.44 -26.95
CA TYR A 292 -5.79 -1.91 -27.02
C TYR A 292 -5.31 -2.06 -28.46
N ARG A 293 -4.04 -1.72 -28.70
CA ARG A 293 -3.32 -1.96 -29.95
C ARG A 293 -1.96 -2.58 -29.64
N TRP A 294 -1.54 -3.51 -30.48
CA TRP A 294 -0.32 -4.30 -30.32
C TRP A 294 0.63 -4.03 -31.47
N ARG A 295 1.85 -3.62 -31.13
CA ARG A 295 2.92 -3.37 -32.10
C ARG A 295 3.94 -4.49 -31.99
N LEU A 296 4.14 -5.25 -33.06
CA LEU A 296 5.16 -6.31 -33.09
C LEU A 296 6.55 -5.70 -32.90
N CYS A 297 7.36 -6.31 -32.05
CA CYS A 297 8.76 -5.96 -31.86
C CYS A 297 9.63 -6.94 -32.67
N ASP A 298 9.88 -6.63 -33.94
CA ASP A 298 10.59 -7.53 -34.88
C ASP A 298 11.98 -7.96 -34.41
N SER A 299 12.62 -7.18 -33.53
CA SER A 299 13.92 -7.48 -32.93
C SER A 299 13.85 -8.53 -31.80
N LEU A 300 12.67 -8.81 -31.26
CA LEU A 300 12.46 -9.75 -30.16
C LEU A 300 11.61 -10.95 -30.58
N SER A 301 12.28 -12.08 -30.77
CA SER A 301 11.67 -13.39 -30.84
C SER A 301 12.44 -14.40 -29.98
N CYS A 302 11.81 -15.53 -29.67
CA CYS A 302 12.48 -16.65 -29.02
C CYS A 302 13.71 -17.13 -29.83
N GLU A 303 13.71 -16.91 -31.15
CA GLU A 303 14.82 -17.27 -32.05
C GLU A 303 15.92 -16.21 -32.09
N SER A 304 15.58 -14.91 -31.97
CA SER A 304 16.56 -13.81 -32.01
C SER A 304 17.29 -13.58 -30.69
N LEU A 305 16.65 -13.90 -29.55
CA LEU A 305 17.21 -13.71 -28.21
C LEU A 305 18.03 -14.93 -27.74
N THR A 306 19.27 -15.04 -28.22
CA THR A 306 20.23 -16.04 -27.73
C THR A 306 21.00 -15.53 -26.50
N ASN A 307 21.58 -16.43 -25.70
CA ASN A 307 22.39 -16.03 -24.54
C ASN A 307 23.61 -15.17 -24.94
N GLU A 308 24.15 -15.35 -26.15
CA GLU A 308 25.24 -14.54 -26.70
C GLU A 308 24.81 -13.10 -27.03
N SER A 309 23.59 -12.91 -27.56
CA SER A 309 23.04 -11.57 -27.85
C SER A 309 22.81 -10.71 -26.60
N LEU A 310 22.56 -11.35 -25.44
CA LEU A 310 22.37 -10.69 -24.15
C LEU A 310 23.69 -10.26 -23.49
N LEU A 311 24.78 -11.01 -23.73
CA LEU A 311 26.12 -10.73 -23.21
C LEU A 311 26.83 -9.61 -23.98
N ALA A 312 26.45 -9.37 -25.24
CA ALA A 312 27.04 -8.32 -26.09
C ALA A 312 26.61 -6.89 -25.70
N GLY A 313 25.79 -6.72 -24.66
CA GLY A 313 25.21 -5.43 -24.28
C GLY A 313 24.20 -4.99 -25.34
N GLY A 314 22.92 -5.32 -25.12
CA GLY A 314 21.83 -4.90 -26.00
C GLY A 314 21.61 -3.39 -25.97
N GLU A 315 22.54 -2.62 -26.56
CA GLU A 315 22.43 -1.18 -26.69
C GLU A 315 21.39 -0.83 -27.76
N ASN A 316 20.35 -0.10 -27.36
CA ASN A 316 19.36 0.56 -28.23
C ASN A 316 18.55 -0.37 -29.15
N LEU A 317 17.91 -1.40 -28.60
CA LEU A 317 16.94 -2.14 -29.41
C LEU A 317 15.63 -1.36 -29.62
N GLY A 318 15.39 -0.26 -28.87
CA GLY A 318 14.25 0.64 -29.06
C GLY A 318 12.88 0.02 -28.75
N ILE A 319 12.90 -1.11 -28.02
CA ILE A 319 11.74 -1.99 -27.78
C ILE A 319 10.87 -1.47 -26.64
N PHE A 320 11.52 -1.06 -25.55
CA PHE A 320 10.86 -0.38 -24.46
C PHE A 320 10.86 1.10 -24.80
N PRO A 321 9.82 1.87 -24.43
CA PRO A 321 9.85 3.30 -24.64
C PRO A 321 11.15 3.84 -24.05
N SER A 322 12.00 4.45 -24.89
CA SER A 322 13.33 4.98 -24.53
C SER A 322 13.27 5.99 -23.38
N THR A 323 12.05 6.36 -22.98
CA THR A 323 11.64 7.31 -21.96
C THR A 323 11.35 6.70 -20.59
N LEU A 324 11.20 5.38 -20.43
CA LEU A 324 10.91 4.78 -19.12
C LEU A 324 12.18 4.67 -18.29
N VAL A 325 13.11 3.75 -18.61
CA VAL A 325 14.42 3.68 -17.94
C VAL A 325 15.45 2.88 -18.79
N PRO A 326 16.40 3.52 -19.49
CA PRO A 326 17.43 2.81 -20.23
C PRO A 326 18.30 1.88 -19.36
N SER A 327 18.52 2.20 -18.08
CA SER A 327 19.32 1.37 -17.17
C SER A 327 18.72 -0.01 -16.86
N LEU A 328 17.42 -0.21 -17.10
CA LEU A 328 16.76 -1.50 -16.88
C LEU A 328 16.87 -2.44 -18.09
N GLU A 329 17.13 -1.91 -19.29
CA GLU A 329 17.01 -2.62 -20.57
C GLU A 329 17.73 -3.98 -20.59
N PRO A 330 19.01 -4.11 -20.16
CA PRO A 330 19.72 -5.39 -20.23
C PRO A 330 19.17 -6.45 -19.27
N SER A 331 18.60 -6.04 -18.13
CA SER A 331 17.99 -6.97 -17.17
C SER A 331 16.55 -7.33 -17.54
N LEU A 332 15.83 -6.40 -18.17
CA LEU A 332 14.46 -6.59 -18.62
C LEU A 332 14.36 -7.57 -19.80
N LEU A 333 15.36 -7.55 -20.70
CA LEU A 333 15.44 -8.50 -21.81
C LEU A 333 15.52 -9.96 -21.33
N SER A 334 16.25 -10.24 -20.25
CA SER A 334 16.32 -11.59 -19.67
C SER A 334 14.96 -12.09 -19.18
N ILE A 335 14.14 -11.20 -18.61
CA ILE A 335 12.78 -11.52 -18.16
C ILE A 335 11.86 -11.75 -19.35
N VAL A 336 11.96 -10.91 -20.39
CA VAL A 336 11.20 -11.11 -21.63
C VAL A 336 11.56 -12.44 -22.28
N GLN A 337 12.85 -12.78 -22.37
CA GLN A 337 13.31 -14.06 -22.89
C GLN A 337 12.73 -15.24 -22.08
N TYR A 338 12.69 -15.11 -20.75
CA TYR A 338 12.04 -16.10 -19.90
C TYR A 338 10.56 -16.27 -20.29
N TYR A 339 9.81 -15.18 -20.40
CA TYR A 339 8.38 -15.27 -20.71
C TYR A 339 8.10 -15.78 -22.13
N LEU A 340 8.90 -15.40 -23.13
CA LEU A 340 8.77 -15.91 -24.50
C LEU A 340 8.96 -17.43 -24.58
N LYS A 341 9.76 -18.02 -23.67
CA LYS A 341 9.97 -19.48 -23.58
C LYS A 341 8.85 -20.20 -22.82
N HIS A 342 8.20 -19.54 -21.87
CA HIS A 342 7.30 -20.19 -20.91
C HIS A 342 5.81 -19.87 -21.09
N LEU A 343 5.49 -18.89 -21.93
CA LEU A 343 4.12 -18.45 -22.24
C LEU A 343 3.82 -18.65 -23.73
N SER A 344 2.62 -19.15 -24.01
CA SER A 344 2.16 -19.38 -25.39
C SER A 344 1.47 -18.16 -25.98
N SER A 345 0.48 -17.58 -25.31
CA SER A 345 -0.24 -16.39 -25.77
C SER A 345 -0.81 -15.68 -24.55
N GLN A 346 -0.27 -14.51 -24.17
CA GLN A 346 -0.59 -13.90 -22.88
C GLN A 346 -0.25 -12.39 -22.86
N PRO A 347 -1.17 -11.49 -22.45
CA PRO A 347 -0.81 -10.13 -22.06
C PRO A 347 0.04 -10.12 -20.79
N LEU A 348 1.02 -9.22 -20.74
CA LEU A 348 1.97 -9.07 -19.65
C LEU A 348 2.03 -7.63 -19.19
N LEU A 349 1.94 -7.45 -17.88
CA LEU A 349 2.33 -6.22 -17.22
C LEU A 349 3.74 -6.42 -16.67
N LEU A 350 4.68 -5.61 -17.13
CA LEU A 350 6.04 -5.56 -16.62
C LEU A 350 6.13 -4.39 -15.63
N PRO A 351 6.55 -4.63 -14.38
CA PRO A 351 6.49 -3.62 -13.31
C PRO A 351 7.72 -2.72 -13.37
N THR A 352 7.93 -2.06 -14.52
CA THR A 352 9.13 -1.29 -14.84
C THR A 352 9.34 -0.10 -13.90
N SER A 353 8.28 0.59 -13.49
CA SER A 353 8.39 1.66 -12.48
C SER A 353 8.78 1.12 -11.10
N ALA A 354 8.29 -0.06 -10.71
CA ALA A 354 8.66 -0.67 -9.43
C ALA A 354 10.14 -1.09 -9.44
N MET A 355 10.61 -1.74 -10.51
CA MET A 355 12.03 -2.08 -10.72
C MET A 355 12.91 -0.84 -10.65
N HIS A 356 12.50 0.26 -11.30
CA HIS A 356 13.19 1.54 -11.25
C HIS A 356 13.27 2.09 -9.82
N CYS A 357 12.14 2.13 -9.12
CA CYS A 357 12.08 2.58 -7.74
C CYS A 357 13.03 1.77 -6.85
N ILE A 358 13.04 0.45 -6.98
CA ILE A 358 13.94 -0.43 -6.21
C ILE A 358 15.42 -0.10 -6.50
N GLN A 359 15.81 0.09 -7.76
CA GLN A 359 17.18 0.48 -8.10
C GLN A 359 17.57 1.85 -7.51
N GLN A 360 16.69 2.84 -7.62
CA GLN A 360 16.97 4.19 -7.13
C GLN A 360 16.99 4.24 -5.59
N LEU A 361 16.16 3.41 -4.95
CA LEU A 361 16.15 3.24 -3.50
C LEU A 361 17.42 2.56 -3.00
N GLN A 362 17.91 1.54 -3.71
CA GLN A 362 19.21 0.91 -3.42
C GLN A 362 20.35 1.93 -3.50
N GLN A 363 20.34 2.83 -4.49
CA GLN A 363 21.31 3.91 -4.61
C GLN A 363 21.20 4.92 -3.47
N LEU A 364 19.99 5.35 -3.12
CA LEU A 364 19.73 6.23 -1.98
C LEU A 364 20.25 5.62 -0.67
N ALA A 365 20.06 4.31 -0.51
CA ALA A 365 20.49 3.52 0.63
C ALA A 365 22.00 3.16 0.62
N ARG A 366 22.76 3.58 -0.39
CA ARG A 366 24.18 3.22 -0.59
C ARG A 366 24.42 1.71 -0.52
N GLY A 367 23.49 0.94 -1.08
CA GLY A 367 23.58 -0.53 -1.11
C GLY A 367 23.36 -1.22 0.25
N GLN A 368 22.82 -0.54 1.26
CA GLN A 368 22.42 -1.15 2.53
C GLN A 368 20.91 -0.93 2.77
N LEU A 369 20.10 -1.89 2.35
CA LEU A 369 18.64 -1.74 2.29
C LEU A 369 17.92 -2.97 2.84
N LEU A 370 16.97 -2.74 3.75
CA LEU A 370 15.85 -3.65 4.00
C LEU A 370 14.60 -3.04 3.35
N LEU A 371 13.98 -3.74 2.41
CA LEU A 371 12.75 -3.31 1.75
C LEU A 371 11.63 -4.30 2.02
N LEU A 372 10.55 -3.82 2.64
CA LEU A 372 9.31 -4.57 2.90
C LEU A 372 8.23 -4.11 1.93
N MET A 373 7.62 -5.03 1.20
CA MET A 373 6.64 -4.70 0.16
C MET A 373 5.40 -5.58 0.29
N ALA A 374 4.23 -4.98 0.06
CA ALA A 374 2.96 -5.69 0.00
C ALA A 374 2.05 -5.04 -1.02
N ASP A 375 1.74 -5.76 -2.10
CA ASP A 375 0.90 -5.27 -3.20
C ASP A 375 0.05 -6.42 -3.76
N ARG A 376 -1.04 -6.09 -4.45
CA ARG A 376 -1.79 -7.11 -5.21
C ARG A 376 -1.00 -7.52 -6.44
N GLY A 377 -0.99 -8.81 -6.77
CA GLY A 377 -0.24 -9.25 -7.93
C GLY A 377 -0.13 -10.75 -8.12
N TYR A 378 0.69 -11.11 -9.09
CA TYR A 378 0.97 -12.48 -9.50
C TYR A 378 2.37 -12.88 -9.05
N SER A 379 2.45 -13.81 -8.10
CA SER A 379 3.72 -14.33 -7.56
C SER A 379 4.19 -15.59 -8.29
N GLN A 380 3.29 -16.28 -9.00
CA GLN A 380 3.56 -17.52 -9.72
C GLN A 380 3.28 -17.42 -11.22
N LEU A 381 4.02 -18.20 -12.01
CA LEU A 381 3.83 -18.27 -13.46
C LEU A 381 2.43 -18.76 -13.86
N SER A 382 1.81 -19.64 -13.07
CA SER A 382 0.43 -20.12 -13.27
C SER A 382 -0.58 -18.96 -13.25
N GLN A 383 -0.41 -18.00 -12.35
CA GLN A 383 -1.27 -16.82 -12.24
C GLN A 383 -1.01 -15.83 -13.39
N VAL A 384 0.25 -15.65 -13.78
CA VAL A 384 0.61 -14.84 -14.97
C VAL A 384 -0.04 -15.40 -16.24
N ARG A 385 -0.23 -16.72 -16.35
CA ARG A 385 -0.94 -17.38 -17.47
C ARG A 385 -2.46 -17.17 -17.46
N GLN A 386 -3.02 -16.68 -16.36
CA GLN A 386 -4.45 -16.37 -16.23
C GLN A 386 -4.71 -14.86 -16.28
N GLN A 387 -3.66 -14.07 -16.45
CA GLN A 387 -3.77 -12.62 -16.46
C GLN A 387 -4.63 -12.14 -17.64
N GLY A 388 -5.51 -11.19 -17.39
CA GLY A 388 -6.27 -10.48 -18.41
C GLY A 388 -5.63 -9.17 -18.83
N LEU A 389 -6.25 -8.53 -19.81
CA LEU A 389 -5.95 -7.14 -20.11
C LEU A 389 -6.29 -6.25 -18.91
N PRO A 390 -5.55 -5.15 -18.70
CA PRO A 390 -5.90 -4.18 -17.68
C PRO A 390 -7.37 -3.74 -17.84
N ARG A 391 -8.06 -3.57 -16.73
CA ARG A 391 -9.39 -2.95 -16.70
C ARG A 391 -9.40 -1.90 -15.60
N LEU A 392 -10.17 -0.84 -15.80
CA LEU A 392 -10.31 0.19 -14.79
C LEU A 392 -11.41 -0.22 -13.82
N ALA A 393 -11.10 -0.16 -12.52
CA ALA A 393 -12.08 -0.35 -11.46
C ALA A 393 -13.06 0.83 -11.42
N ALA A 394 -14.27 0.62 -10.90
CA ALA A 394 -15.34 1.62 -10.92
C ALA A 394 -15.16 2.83 -9.95
N HIS A 395 -13.96 3.12 -9.46
CA HIS A 395 -13.70 4.13 -8.40
C HIS A 395 -13.06 5.41 -8.92
N GLY A 396 -12.82 6.35 -8.01
CA GLY A 396 -12.12 7.60 -8.27
C GLY A 396 -10.65 7.40 -8.70
N CYS A 397 -10.08 6.21 -8.50
CA CYS A 397 -8.75 5.79 -8.94
C CYS A 397 -8.80 4.34 -9.48
N PHE A 398 -7.70 3.86 -10.05
CA PHE A 398 -7.54 2.46 -10.45
C PHE A 398 -6.26 1.85 -9.87
N SER A 399 -6.17 0.53 -9.86
CA SER A 399 -4.90 -0.13 -9.56
C SER A 399 -4.74 -1.39 -10.41
N LEU A 400 -3.50 -1.77 -10.68
CA LEU A 400 -3.16 -2.88 -11.57
C LEU A 400 -2.36 -3.93 -10.81
N PRO A 401 -2.62 -5.23 -11.01
CA PRO A 401 -1.84 -6.27 -10.37
C PRO A 401 -0.36 -6.14 -10.76
N ILE A 402 0.52 -6.29 -9.78
CA ILE A 402 1.97 -6.31 -9.97
C ILE A 402 2.42 -7.70 -10.40
N ASN A 403 3.28 -7.77 -11.40
CA ASN A 403 3.93 -9.01 -11.79
C ASN A 403 5.14 -9.30 -10.88
N PHE A 404 4.86 -9.75 -9.66
CA PHE A 404 5.86 -10.16 -8.67
C PHE A 404 6.72 -11.33 -9.14
N HIS A 405 6.17 -12.25 -9.92
CA HIS A 405 6.94 -13.30 -10.58
C HIS A 405 8.05 -12.68 -11.46
N GLY A 406 7.71 -11.70 -12.29
CA GLY A 406 8.69 -10.99 -13.13
C GLY A 406 9.69 -10.19 -12.32
N LEU A 407 9.26 -9.60 -11.20
CA LEU A 407 10.14 -8.91 -10.26
C LEU A 407 11.13 -9.86 -9.59
N ALA A 408 10.71 -11.06 -9.19
CA ALA A 408 11.61 -12.08 -8.64
C ALA A 408 12.63 -12.56 -9.69
N GLN A 409 12.19 -12.82 -10.93
CA GLN A 409 13.11 -13.17 -12.03
C GLN A 409 14.14 -12.06 -12.29
N TRP A 410 13.72 -10.80 -12.18
CA TRP A 410 14.61 -9.65 -12.32
C TRP A 410 15.68 -9.60 -11.21
N LEU A 411 15.27 -9.83 -9.95
CA LEU A 411 16.18 -9.85 -8.80
C LEU A 411 17.22 -10.97 -8.94
N GLU A 412 16.84 -12.15 -9.44
CA GLU A 412 17.79 -13.24 -9.73
C GLU A 412 18.82 -12.84 -10.79
N VAL A 413 18.40 -12.13 -11.85
CA VAL A 413 19.31 -11.63 -12.89
C VAL A 413 20.29 -10.61 -12.32
N ILE A 414 19.83 -9.70 -11.44
CA ILE A 414 20.69 -8.72 -10.77
C ILE A 414 21.70 -9.42 -9.87
N LYS A 415 21.23 -10.38 -9.06
CA LYS A 415 22.07 -11.16 -8.15
C LYS A 415 23.18 -11.89 -8.91
N ALA A 416 22.83 -12.62 -9.97
CA ALA A 416 23.80 -13.35 -10.79
C ALA A 416 24.83 -12.42 -11.47
N LYS A 417 24.44 -11.21 -11.87
CA LYS A 417 25.39 -10.21 -12.39
C LYS A 417 26.33 -9.68 -11.31
N SER A 418 25.83 -9.49 -10.09
CA SER A 418 26.63 -8.98 -8.97
C SER A 418 27.66 -10.00 -8.49
N GLU A 419 27.31 -11.28 -8.43
CA GLU A 419 28.24 -12.38 -8.10
C GLU A 419 29.45 -12.47 -9.04
N ASN A 420 29.29 -12.02 -10.29
CA ASN A 420 30.36 -11.98 -11.30
C ASN A 420 31.10 -10.63 -11.36
N SER A 421 30.76 -9.67 -10.49
CA SER A 421 31.35 -8.34 -10.47
C SER A 421 32.55 -8.24 -9.52
N HIS A 422 33.29 -7.13 -9.59
CA HIS A 422 34.46 -6.91 -8.74
C HIS A 422 34.10 -6.63 -7.27
N ASP A 423 32.84 -6.27 -6.99
CA ASP A 423 32.29 -5.96 -5.67
C ASP A 423 30.95 -6.70 -5.49
N PRO A 424 30.98 -8.00 -5.15
CA PRO A 424 29.78 -8.81 -5.07
C PRO A 424 28.85 -8.32 -3.96
N GLU A 425 27.60 -8.06 -4.34
CA GLU A 425 26.50 -7.76 -3.42
C GLU A 425 25.97 -9.04 -2.79
N THR A 426 25.72 -9.02 -1.48
CA THR A 426 24.87 -10.03 -0.86
C THR A 426 23.43 -9.55 -0.91
N SER A 427 22.61 -10.22 -1.70
CA SER A 427 21.17 -9.98 -1.75
C SER A 427 20.39 -11.23 -1.39
N TRP A 428 19.36 -11.03 -0.58
CA TRP A 428 18.42 -12.06 -0.20
C TRP A 428 17.01 -11.50 -0.37
N TYR A 429 16.11 -12.29 -0.93
CA TYR A 429 14.71 -11.94 -0.96
C TYR A 429 13.85 -13.13 -0.55
N PHE A 430 12.66 -12.81 -0.06
CA PHE A 430 11.63 -13.78 0.27
C PHE A 430 10.31 -13.27 -0.27
N GLN A 431 9.53 -14.17 -0.87
CA GLN A 431 8.23 -13.84 -1.44
C GLN A 431 7.21 -14.86 -0.98
N GLN A 432 6.05 -14.39 -0.52
CA GLN A 432 4.97 -15.24 -0.08
C GLN A 432 3.61 -14.68 -0.48
N GLN A 433 2.76 -15.58 -0.95
CA GLN A 433 1.36 -15.31 -1.25
C GLN A 433 0.53 -16.50 -0.78
N HIS A 434 -0.40 -16.28 0.15
CA HIS A 434 -1.20 -17.37 0.73
C HIS A 434 -2.35 -17.83 -0.18
N ARG A 435 -2.84 -16.93 -1.04
CA ARG A 435 -4.02 -17.14 -1.88
C ARG A 435 -3.84 -16.38 -3.18
N ASP A 436 -4.39 -16.91 -4.27
CA ASP A 436 -4.26 -16.29 -5.60
C ASP A 436 -4.78 -14.85 -5.69
N GLN A 437 -5.66 -14.46 -4.77
CA GLN A 437 -6.25 -13.11 -4.68
C GLN A 437 -5.79 -12.31 -3.46
N GLY A 438 -4.90 -12.90 -2.65
CA GLY A 438 -4.30 -12.24 -1.50
C GLY A 438 -3.16 -11.31 -1.92
N LEU A 439 -2.71 -10.51 -0.96
CA LEU A 439 -1.49 -9.73 -1.10
C LEU A 439 -0.28 -10.63 -1.36
N VAL A 440 0.61 -10.20 -2.24
CA VAL A 440 1.96 -10.73 -2.33
C VAL A 440 2.83 -9.93 -1.39
N TYR A 441 3.44 -10.59 -0.42
CA TYR A 441 4.46 -9.99 0.44
C TYR A 441 5.83 -10.32 -0.13
N GLN A 442 6.68 -9.32 -0.30
CA GLN A 442 8.07 -9.52 -0.69
C GLN A 442 8.98 -8.72 0.22
N VAL A 443 10.00 -9.40 0.77
CA VAL A 443 11.07 -8.81 1.58
C VAL A 443 12.34 -8.90 0.77
N LEU A 444 13.07 -7.79 0.67
CA LEU A 444 14.36 -7.71 -0.01
C LEU A 444 15.40 -7.12 0.96
N MET A 445 16.50 -7.84 1.15
CA MET A 445 17.67 -7.38 1.88
C MET A 445 18.83 -7.28 0.92
N ILE A 446 19.45 -6.11 0.87
CA ILE A 446 20.63 -5.82 0.05
C ILE A 446 21.73 -5.31 0.96
N ASN A 447 22.92 -5.91 0.86
CA ASN A 447 24.11 -5.47 1.56
C ASN A 447 25.32 -5.49 0.62
N GLN A 448 25.70 -4.30 0.17
CA GLN A 448 26.93 -4.05 -0.58
C GLN A 448 28.09 -3.66 0.35
N PRO A 449 29.34 -3.80 -0.12
CA PRO A 449 30.50 -3.27 0.59
C PRO A 449 30.43 -1.75 0.71
N THR A 450 30.78 -1.25 1.89
CA THR A 450 30.91 0.18 2.18
C THR A 450 32.37 0.57 2.39
N SER A 451 32.68 1.86 2.35
CA SER A 451 34.04 2.36 2.63
C SER A 451 34.55 2.05 4.04
N ASN A 452 33.66 1.65 4.95
CA ASN A 452 33.99 1.25 6.32
C ASN A 452 34.34 -0.24 6.45
N ASP A 453 34.02 -1.05 5.44
CA ASP A 453 34.36 -2.47 5.43
C ASP A 453 35.86 -2.63 5.18
N ARG A 454 36.55 -3.24 6.15
CA ARG A 454 38.03 -3.35 6.10
C ARG A 454 38.47 -4.40 5.10
N LEU A 455 37.64 -5.41 4.88
CA LEU A 455 37.85 -6.51 3.94
C LEU A 455 36.53 -6.85 3.23
N LYS A 456 36.59 -7.14 1.92
CA LYS A 456 35.42 -7.59 1.15
C LYS A 456 34.80 -8.88 1.71
N ASP A 457 35.60 -9.71 2.36
CA ASP A 457 35.17 -10.96 3.00
C ASP A 457 34.22 -10.73 4.19
N GLU A 458 34.31 -9.57 4.88
CA GLU A 458 33.41 -9.23 5.99
C GLU A 458 31.96 -9.01 5.50
N VAL A 459 31.79 -8.48 4.28
CA VAL A 459 30.48 -8.24 3.66
C VAL A 459 29.87 -9.54 3.14
N ALA A 460 30.69 -10.36 2.47
CA ALA A 460 30.29 -11.69 2.02
C ALA A 460 29.90 -12.63 3.17
N ALA A 461 30.43 -12.37 4.38
CA ALA A 461 30.11 -13.08 5.60
C ALA A 461 28.87 -12.55 6.33
N ARG A 462 28.25 -11.43 5.90
CA ARG A 462 27.06 -10.89 6.57
C ARG A 462 25.89 -11.87 6.44
N GLN A 463 25.29 -12.23 7.56
CA GLN A 463 24.17 -13.16 7.65
C GLN A 463 23.05 -12.57 8.48
N PHE A 464 21.81 -12.82 8.08
CA PHE A 464 20.64 -12.31 8.79
C PHE A 464 19.72 -13.47 9.23
N PRO A 465 20.24 -14.47 9.98
CA PRO A 465 19.49 -15.68 10.26
C PRO A 465 18.25 -15.43 11.12
N ALA A 466 18.31 -14.52 12.10
CA ALA A 466 17.16 -14.21 12.93
C ALA A 466 16.09 -13.48 12.11
N THR A 467 16.51 -12.55 11.26
CA THR A 467 15.62 -11.82 10.33
C THR A 467 14.96 -12.79 9.36
N GLN A 468 15.73 -13.65 8.71
CA GLN A 468 15.23 -14.65 7.75
C GLN A 468 14.20 -15.58 8.42
N HIS A 469 14.52 -16.09 9.60
CA HIS A 469 13.62 -16.94 10.37
C HIS A 469 12.30 -16.23 10.70
N VAL A 470 12.35 -14.97 11.16
CA VAL A 470 11.15 -14.21 11.50
C VAL A 470 10.34 -13.85 10.26
N VAL A 471 10.99 -13.52 9.13
CA VAL A 471 10.28 -13.31 7.85
C VAL A 471 9.50 -14.57 7.46
N GLU A 472 10.15 -15.74 7.48
CA GLU A 472 9.49 -17.01 7.18
C GLU A 472 8.33 -17.28 8.15
N GLN A 473 8.54 -17.09 9.45
CA GLN A 473 7.54 -17.31 10.49
C GLN A 473 6.32 -16.40 10.33
N GLN A 474 6.54 -15.10 10.13
CA GLN A 474 5.47 -14.09 10.07
C GLN A 474 4.69 -14.15 8.76
N LEU A 475 5.34 -14.49 7.65
CA LEU A 475 4.71 -14.45 6.33
C LEU A 475 4.16 -15.81 5.87
N THR A 476 4.77 -16.94 6.27
CA THR A 476 4.34 -18.30 5.88
C THR A 476 3.36 -18.92 6.87
N GLY A 477 3.47 -18.56 8.16
CA GLY A 477 2.54 -18.97 9.20
C GLY A 477 1.20 -18.24 9.11
N PHE A 478 0.48 -18.10 10.21
CA PHE A 478 -0.72 -17.24 10.23
C PHE A 478 -0.32 -15.78 9.96
N ASN A 479 -0.65 -15.27 8.79
CA ASN A 479 -0.18 -13.96 8.31
C ASN A 479 -1.34 -12.93 8.22
N PRO A 480 -1.06 -11.67 7.84
CA PRO A 480 -2.10 -10.65 7.75
C PRO A 480 -3.21 -10.95 6.74
N ASP A 481 -2.95 -11.75 5.69
CA ASP A 481 -3.98 -12.20 4.73
C ASP A 481 -4.94 -13.23 5.37
N ASP A 482 -4.41 -14.16 6.19
CA ASP A 482 -5.24 -15.09 6.96
C ASP A 482 -6.12 -14.36 7.97
N PHE A 483 -5.54 -13.37 8.67
CA PHE A 483 -6.31 -12.53 9.59
C PHE A 483 -7.43 -11.79 8.87
N PHE A 484 -7.18 -11.25 7.67
CA PHE A 484 -8.21 -10.61 6.85
C PHE A 484 -9.38 -11.58 6.57
N MET A 485 -9.09 -12.83 6.21
CA MET A 485 -10.12 -13.85 6.00
C MET A 485 -10.88 -14.23 7.28
N VAL A 486 -10.19 -14.36 8.41
CA VAL A 486 -10.82 -14.61 9.71
C VAL A 486 -11.72 -13.44 10.11
N LYS A 487 -11.26 -12.20 9.96
CA LYS A 487 -12.06 -10.99 10.21
C LYS A 487 -13.29 -10.93 9.31
N ARG A 488 -13.18 -11.34 8.05
CA ARG A 488 -14.29 -11.40 7.09
C ARG A 488 -15.40 -12.37 7.55
N SER A 489 -15.06 -13.42 8.30
CA SER A 489 -16.06 -14.35 8.84
C SER A 489 -17.02 -13.73 9.86
N LEU A 490 -16.66 -12.57 10.45
CA LEU A 490 -17.53 -11.83 11.37
C LEU A 490 -18.75 -11.21 10.67
N HIS A 491 -18.68 -11.03 9.36
CA HIS A 491 -19.73 -10.35 8.61
C HIS A 491 -21.08 -11.04 8.76
N ASN A 492 -22.11 -10.27 9.10
CA ASN A 492 -23.49 -10.72 9.37
C ASN A 492 -23.63 -11.79 10.46
N ARG A 493 -22.61 -12.01 11.29
CA ARG A 493 -22.62 -13.04 12.35
C ARG A 493 -22.20 -12.53 13.72
N VAL A 494 -21.98 -11.22 13.86
CA VAL A 494 -21.54 -10.63 15.13
C VAL A 494 -22.52 -10.92 16.27
N GLU A 495 -23.82 -10.88 16.01
CA GLU A 495 -24.86 -11.13 17.02
C GLU A 495 -24.85 -12.57 17.57
N GLU A 496 -24.21 -13.51 16.87
CA GLU A 496 -24.07 -14.91 17.30
C GLU A 496 -22.91 -15.13 18.28
N LEU A 497 -22.00 -14.15 18.40
CA LEU A 497 -20.81 -14.27 19.23
C LEU A 497 -21.09 -13.95 20.69
N THR A 498 -20.42 -14.68 21.59
CA THR A 498 -20.38 -14.31 23.00
C THR A 498 -19.45 -13.12 23.23
N SER A 499 -19.64 -12.40 24.34
CA SER A 499 -18.73 -11.33 24.73
C SER A 499 -17.26 -11.77 24.83
N GLU A 500 -16.98 -13.00 25.26
CA GLU A 500 -15.61 -13.53 25.37
C GLU A 500 -14.99 -13.79 23.99
N GLN A 501 -15.80 -14.28 23.04
CA GLN A 501 -15.37 -14.47 21.65
C GLN A 501 -15.06 -13.12 21.01
N MET A 502 -15.93 -12.11 21.16
CA MET A 502 -15.69 -10.76 20.65
C MET A 502 -14.38 -10.16 21.20
N LEU A 503 -14.16 -10.24 22.52
CA LEU A 503 -12.93 -9.78 23.14
C LEU A 503 -11.68 -10.52 22.60
N SER A 504 -11.81 -11.82 22.33
CA SER A 504 -10.74 -12.62 21.73
C SER A 504 -10.40 -12.16 20.31
N TYR A 505 -11.40 -11.80 19.49
CA TYR A 505 -11.18 -11.18 18.18
C TYR A 505 -10.47 -9.83 18.30
N CYS A 506 -10.85 -8.99 19.26
CA CYS A 506 -10.14 -7.73 19.51
C CYS A 506 -8.66 -7.99 19.83
N ARG A 507 -8.35 -8.91 20.76
CA ARG A 507 -6.96 -9.27 21.10
C ARG A 507 -6.20 -9.88 19.91
N LEU A 508 -6.85 -10.76 19.14
CA LEU A 508 -6.28 -11.37 17.94
C LEU A 508 -5.89 -10.32 16.91
N SER A 509 -6.75 -9.33 16.69
CA SER A 509 -6.53 -8.20 15.78
C SER A 509 -5.52 -7.16 16.26
N LYS A 510 -4.88 -7.39 17.41
CA LYS A 510 -4.04 -6.41 18.11
C LYS A 510 -4.79 -5.13 18.50
N TYR A 511 -6.07 -5.29 18.83
CA TYR A 511 -7.04 -4.25 19.21
C TYR A 511 -7.36 -3.27 18.08
N ASP A 512 -7.49 -3.79 16.85
CA ASP A 512 -7.92 -3.06 15.66
C ASP A 512 -9.31 -2.44 15.85
N TYR A 513 -9.41 -1.14 15.56
CA TYR A 513 -10.65 -0.39 15.70
C TYR A 513 -11.75 -0.88 14.75
N ILE A 514 -11.41 -1.38 13.56
CA ILE A 514 -12.40 -1.91 12.59
C ILE A 514 -13.02 -3.22 13.09
N VAL A 515 -12.28 -3.99 13.87
CA VAL A 515 -12.81 -5.19 14.52
C VAL A 515 -13.73 -4.79 15.67
N LEU A 516 -13.25 -3.93 16.58
CA LEU A 516 -14.06 -3.48 17.71
C LEU A 516 -15.34 -2.75 17.27
N GLN A 517 -15.27 -1.93 16.22
CA GLN A 517 -16.39 -1.19 15.68
C GLN A 517 -17.59 -2.10 15.35
N GLN A 518 -17.33 -3.30 14.83
CA GLN A 518 -18.40 -4.26 14.51
C GLN A 518 -19.12 -4.77 15.76
N PHE A 519 -18.45 -4.78 16.91
CA PHE A 519 -18.97 -5.31 18.17
C PHE A 519 -19.69 -4.26 19.01
N LEU A 520 -19.34 -2.97 18.87
CA LEU A 520 -19.91 -1.87 19.67
C LEU A 520 -21.46 -1.87 19.71
N PRO A 521 -22.19 -2.02 18.59
CA PRO A 521 -23.66 -2.03 18.64
C PRO A 521 -24.23 -3.17 19.48
N VAL A 522 -23.62 -4.35 19.41
CA VAL A 522 -24.08 -5.53 20.15
C VAL A 522 -23.75 -5.39 21.64
N LEU A 523 -22.55 -4.90 21.96
CA LEU A 523 -22.11 -4.69 23.35
C LEU A 523 -22.93 -3.61 24.07
N LEU A 524 -23.27 -2.52 23.37
CA LEU A 524 -24.14 -1.46 23.91
C LEU A 524 -25.57 -1.95 24.13
N LYS A 525 -26.11 -2.76 23.19
CA LYS A 525 -27.48 -3.28 23.27
C LYS A 525 -27.64 -4.37 24.33
N GLN A 526 -26.71 -5.32 24.38
CA GLN A 526 -26.81 -6.49 25.27
C GLN A 526 -26.15 -6.25 26.63
N GLY A 527 -25.25 -5.26 26.71
CA GLY A 527 -24.42 -5.00 27.88
C GLY A 527 -23.24 -5.96 27.99
N VAL A 528 -22.22 -5.53 28.72
CA VAL A 528 -21.04 -6.34 29.03
C VAL A 528 -21.19 -7.01 30.40
N PRO A 529 -20.99 -8.34 30.50
CA PRO A 529 -20.99 -9.06 31.77
C PRO A 529 -20.06 -8.44 32.81
N ILE A 530 -20.52 -8.35 34.07
CA ILE A 530 -19.80 -7.65 35.16
C ILE A 530 -18.37 -8.18 35.34
N ASN A 531 -18.19 -9.50 35.23
CA ASN A 531 -16.91 -10.17 35.41
C ASN A 531 -15.87 -9.85 34.33
N SER A 532 -16.27 -9.42 33.13
CA SER A 532 -15.37 -9.10 32.01
C SER A 532 -15.23 -7.59 31.75
N ARG A 533 -15.88 -6.73 32.54
CA ARG A 533 -15.85 -5.26 32.31
C ARG A 533 -14.45 -4.66 32.35
N LEU A 534 -13.58 -5.15 33.23
CA LEU A 534 -12.19 -4.66 33.31
C LEU A 534 -11.38 -5.04 32.07
N ASP A 535 -11.54 -6.27 31.58
CA ASP A 535 -10.91 -6.72 30.34
C ASP A 535 -11.38 -5.90 29.14
N TRP A 536 -12.67 -5.56 29.09
CA TRP A 536 -13.22 -4.69 28.06
C TRP A 536 -12.70 -3.26 28.18
N LEU A 537 -12.61 -2.68 29.39
CA LEU A 537 -12.01 -1.37 29.57
C LEU A 537 -10.57 -1.31 29.07
N ASP A 538 -9.76 -2.33 29.35
CA ASP A 538 -8.42 -2.45 28.77
C ASP A 538 -8.50 -2.53 27.24
N CYS A 539 -9.37 -3.37 26.69
CA CYS A 539 -9.58 -3.45 25.24
C CYS A 539 -9.94 -2.09 24.62
N LEU A 540 -10.87 -1.33 25.21
CA LEU A 540 -11.26 -0.01 24.70
C LEU A 540 -10.09 0.97 24.77
N GLN A 541 -9.33 0.96 25.87
CA GLN A 541 -8.16 1.81 26.04
C GLN A 541 -7.06 1.46 25.02
N GLN A 542 -6.78 0.17 24.81
CA GLN A 542 -5.78 -0.31 23.85
C GLN A 542 -6.19 0.05 22.42
N THR A 543 -7.45 -0.14 22.04
CA THR A 543 -7.96 0.27 20.72
C THR A 543 -7.88 1.79 20.56
N TRP A 544 -8.28 2.56 21.56
CA TRP A 544 -8.22 4.03 21.48
C TRP A 544 -6.77 4.53 21.33
N SER A 545 -5.82 3.96 22.07
CA SER A 545 -4.43 4.41 22.05
C SER A 545 -3.75 4.29 20.69
N GLN A 546 -4.20 3.34 19.86
CA GLN A 546 -3.68 3.10 18.52
C GLN A 546 -4.59 3.60 17.40
N TYR A 547 -5.84 3.97 17.67
CA TYR A 547 -6.75 4.48 16.65
C TYR A 547 -6.21 5.78 16.05
N PHE A 548 -5.94 5.77 14.74
CA PHE A 548 -5.46 6.94 14.01
C PHE A 548 -6.61 7.58 13.24
N ILE A 549 -7.00 8.80 13.60
CA ILE A 549 -8.17 9.47 13.03
C ILE A 549 -7.80 10.06 11.68
N ILE A 550 -8.46 9.62 10.59
CA ILE A 550 -8.29 10.29 9.29
C ILE A 550 -9.44 11.24 8.96
N GLY A 551 -10.53 11.20 9.75
CA GLY A 551 -11.75 11.96 9.54
C GLY A 551 -12.92 11.15 8.96
N GLU A 552 -12.86 9.81 8.98
CA GLU A 552 -13.89 8.98 8.35
C GLU A 552 -15.10 8.64 9.26
N GLN A 553 -14.98 8.77 10.60
CA GLN A 553 -15.94 8.18 11.55
C GLN A 553 -16.00 8.93 12.91
N GLU A 554 -16.88 9.94 13.05
CA GLU A 554 -17.25 10.46 14.38
C GLU A 554 -17.97 9.38 15.22
N GLU A 555 -18.72 8.51 14.55
CA GLU A 555 -19.56 7.48 15.16
C GLU A 555 -18.76 6.44 15.96
N PHE A 556 -17.62 5.98 15.44
CA PHE A 556 -16.79 4.99 16.15
C PHE A 556 -16.31 5.54 17.49
N ALA A 557 -15.71 6.73 17.48
CA ALA A 557 -15.19 7.33 18.71
C ALA A 557 -16.33 7.66 19.68
N PHE A 558 -17.47 8.13 19.18
CA PHE A 558 -18.63 8.42 20.00
C PHE A 558 -19.19 7.16 20.70
N THR A 559 -19.42 6.09 19.93
CA THR A 559 -19.94 4.80 20.45
C THR A 559 -18.95 4.11 21.38
N LEU A 560 -17.64 4.23 21.11
CA LEU A 560 -16.58 3.77 22.02
C LEU A 560 -16.65 4.48 23.38
N GLY A 561 -16.85 5.80 23.36
CA GLY A 561 -17.01 6.61 24.57
C GLY A 561 -18.24 6.24 25.39
N LEU A 562 -19.36 5.91 24.73
CA LEU A 562 -20.59 5.46 25.40
C LEU A 562 -20.36 4.14 26.12
N LEU A 563 -19.76 3.17 25.43
CA LEU A 563 -19.45 1.88 26.05
C LEU A 563 -18.46 2.06 27.21
N ALA A 564 -17.47 2.96 27.09
CA ALA A 564 -16.58 3.28 28.20
C ALA A 564 -17.35 3.84 29.42
N ILE A 565 -18.39 4.66 29.23
CA ILE A 565 -19.27 5.14 30.31
C ILE A 565 -20.02 3.98 30.96
N ASP A 566 -20.63 3.09 30.17
CA ASP A 566 -21.39 1.93 30.66
C ASP A 566 -20.52 1.00 31.51
N LEU A 567 -19.24 0.93 31.18
CA LEU A 567 -18.23 0.17 31.92
C LEU A 567 -17.62 0.95 33.11
N SER A 568 -18.09 2.17 33.41
CA SER A 568 -17.55 3.08 34.44
C SER A 568 -16.12 3.59 34.17
N GLY A 569 -15.65 3.55 32.94
CA GLY A 569 -14.37 4.07 32.45
C GLY A 569 -14.40 5.57 32.13
N TRP A 570 -14.81 6.41 33.09
CA TRP A 570 -15.04 7.84 32.88
C TRP A 570 -13.81 8.62 32.34
N GLY A 571 -12.60 8.24 32.76
CA GLY A 571 -11.36 8.88 32.30
C GLY A 571 -11.08 8.63 30.82
N LEU A 572 -11.33 7.40 30.36
CA LEU A 572 -11.21 7.02 28.95
C LEU A 572 -12.27 7.76 28.12
N ALA A 573 -13.54 7.71 28.53
CA ALA A 573 -14.63 8.39 27.84
C ALA A 573 -14.37 9.90 27.70
N LYS A 574 -13.93 10.56 28.77
CA LYS A 574 -13.54 11.98 28.74
C LYS A 574 -12.43 12.24 27.72
N THR A 575 -11.40 11.40 27.69
CA THR A 575 -10.27 11.55 26.76
C THR A 575 -10.72 11.40 25.31
N ILE A 576 -11.58 10.42 25.03
CA ILE A 576 -12.16 10.18 23.71
C ILE A 576 -12.95 11.40 23.25
N TYR A 577 -13.91 11.88 24.05
CA TYR A 577 -14.77 13.00 23.66
C TYR A 577 -14.02 14.32 23.52
N LEU A 578 -13.02 14.58 24.37
CA LEU A 578 -12.16 15.77 24.22
C LEU A 578 -11.38 15.73 22.90
N HIS A 579 -10.84 14.57 22.52
CA HIS A 579 -10.17 14.40 21.24
C HIS A 579 -11.12 14.58 20.05
N CYS A 580 -12.34 14.03 20.13
CA CYS A 580 -13.35 14.22 19.09
C CYS A 580 -13.67 15.71 18.90
N LEU A 581 -13.88 16.44 20.00
CA LEU A 581 -14.14 17.88 19.96
C LEU A 581 -12.96 18.66 19.37
N GLN A 582 -11.73 18.35 19.79
CA GLN A 582 -10.53 18.97 19.22
C GLN A 582 -10.41 18.71 17.73
N TRP A 583 -10.73 17.48 17.29
CA TRP A 583 -10.72 17.10 15.89
C TRP A 583 -11.73 17.90 15.08
N VAL A 584 -12.98 17.95 15.53
CA VAL A 584 -14.05 18.75 14.90
C VAL A 584 -13.64 20.22 14.83
N LEU A 585 -13.12 20.80 15.91
CA LEU A 585 -12.72 22.21 15.92
C LEU A 585 -11.54 22.51 14.98
N ALA A 586 -10.58 21.59 14.86
CA ALA A 586 -9.43 21.77 13.99
C ALA A 586 -9.76 21.52 12.49
N TRP A 587 -10.78 20.70 12.18
CA TRP A 587 -11.05 20.21 10.82
C TRP A 587 -12.38 20.65 10.21
N ALA A 588 -13.34 21.12 11.00
CA ALA A 588 -14.59 21.71 10.50
C ALA A 588 -14.34 23.02 9.73
N ASP A 589 -13.25 23.73 10.02
CA ASP A 589 -12.91 25.00 9.36
C ASP A 589 -12.34 24.81 7.94
N GLN A 590 -11.85 23.60 7.60
CA GLN A 590 -11.18 23.34 6.31
C GLN A 590 -12.04 22.61 5.28
N SER A 591 -13.08 21.88 5.70
CA SER A 591 -13.81 20.96 4.81
C SER A 591 -15.11 21.51 4.22
N ASN A 592 -15.74 22.55 4.81
CA ASN A 592 -16.97 23.14 4.24
C ASN A 592 -17.37 24.51 4.88
N PRO A 593 -17.18 25.66 4.21
CA PRO A 593 -17.62 26.96 4.74
C PRO A 593 -19.15 27.12 4.81
N LYS A 594 -19.93 26.11 4.40
CA LYS A 594 -21.41 26.10 4.50
C LYS A 594 -21.98 25.23 5.63
N CYS A 595 -21.16 24.50 6.38
CA CYS A 595 -21.62 23.70 7.53
C CYS A 595 -21.45 24.42 8.88
N THR A 596 -21.00 25.66 8.90
CA THR A 596 -20.51 26.32 10.13
C THR A 596 -21.57 27.06 10.95
N THR A 597 -22.88 26.86 10.76
CA THR A 597 -23.87 27.59 11.59
C THR A 597 -25.07 26.83 12.15
N ASN A 598 -25.43 25.62 11.67
CA ASN A 598 -26.67 24.98 12.13
C ASN A 598 -26.54 23.66 12.90
N ASN A 599 -25.37 23.01 12.93
CA ASN A 599 -25.21 21.71 13.62
C ASN A 599 -24.25 21.74 14.82
N LEU A 600 -23.67 22.90 15.16
CA LEU A 600 -22.76 23.03 16.33
C LEU A 600 -23.49 23.36 17.64
N SER A 601 -24.83 23.46 17.63
CA SER A 601 -25.64 23.83 18.80
C SER A 601 -26.49 22.70 19.40
N THR A 602 -26.32 21.46 18.94
CA THR A 602 -26.97 20.24 19.44
C THR A 602 -25.90 19.18 19.63
#